data_AF-A0A1W9QYX5-F1
#
_entry.id   AF-A0A1W9QYX5-F1
#
_cell.length_a   1.000
_cell.length_b   1.000
_cell.length_c   1.000
_cell.angle_alpha   90.00
_cell.angle_beta   90.00
_cell.angle_gamma   90.00
#
_symmetry.space_group_name_H-M   'P 1'
#
loop_
_entity.id
_entity.type
_entity.pdbx_description
1 polymer ?
#
loop_
_entity_poly.entity_id
_entity_poly.type
_entity_poly.pdbx_seq_one_letter_code
_entity_poly.pdbx_strand_id
1 'polypeptide(L)'
;MKIHVMSTETNLIPIGKSKGIRIPEHILIKYQLQEQIIIEEVDNGLLIRAKDTKKLSWKDTYKEMAKVEEDWSDWHKFDDSHEI
;
A
#
# COMPACT_ATOMS: atom_id res chain seq x y z
N MET A 1 14.98 -5.70 -16.84
CA MET A 1 14.62 -5.96 -15.42
C MET A 1 14.46 -7.46 -15.27
N LYS A 2 15.28 -8.13 -14.44
CA LYS A 2 15.17 -9.59 -14.25
C LYS A 2 14.12 -9.86 -13.18
N ILE A 3 13.08 -10.61 -13.52
CA ILE A 3 12.11 -11.11 -12.54
C ILE A 3 12.75 -12.30 -11.84
N HIS A 4 12.95 -12.20 -10.53
CA HIS A 4 13.38 -13.35 -9.74
C HIS A 4 12.17 -14.24 -9.46
N VAL A 5 12.21 -15.47 -9.93
CA VAL A 5 11.08 -16.41 -9.84
C VAL A 5 11.36 -17.42 -8.73
N MET A 6 10.46 -17.46 -7.75
CA MET A 6 10.40 -18.51 -6.74
C MET A 6 9.17 -19.36 -7.03
N SER A 7 9.35 -20.67 -7.24
CA SER A 7 8.27 -21.59 -7.58
C SER A 7 7.84 -22.41 -6.38
N THR A 8 6.55 -22.62 -6.22
CA THR A 8 5.97 -23.54 -5.24
C THR A 8 4.74 -24.19 -5.88
N GLU A 9 4.60 -25.50 -5.71
CA GLU A 9 3.44 -26.23 -6.21
C GLU A 9 2.26 -26.07 -5.25
N THR A 10 1.05 -25.89 -5.80
CA THR A 10 -0.18 -25.77 -5.03
C THR A 10 -1.35 -26.37 -5.80
N ASN A 11 -2.37 -26.82 -5.08
CA ASN A 11 -3.54 -27.44 -5.67
C ASN A 11 -4.65 -26.42 -5.96
N LEU A 12 -5.36 -26.63 -7.06
CA LEU A 12 -6.61 -25.91 -7.32
C LEU A 12 -7.73 -26.45 -6.42
N ILE A 13 -8.41 -25.56 -5.73
CA ILE A 13 -9.58 -25.87 -4.90
C ILE A 13 -10.87 -25.44 -5.62
N PRO A 14 -11.95 -26.24 -5.58
CA PRO A 14 -13.23 -25.85 -6.16
C PRO A 14 -13.87 -24.71 -5.36
N ILE A 15 -14.37 -23.68 -6.05
CA ILE A 15 -15.16 -22.58 -5.49
C ILE A 15 -16.38 -22.37 -6.40
N GLY A 16 -17.42 -23.18 -6.20
CA GLY A 16 -18.58 -23.22 -7.11
C GLY A 16 -18.17 -23.61 -8.53
N LYS A 17 -18.56 -22.81 -9.53
CA LYS A 17 -18.14 -22.99 -10.94
C LYS A 17 -16.68 -22.56 -11.20
N SER A 18 -16.08 -21.85 -10.25
CA SER A 18 -14.71 -21.34 -10.33
C SER A 18 -13.73 -22.24 -9.59
N LYS A 19 -12.44 -21.90 -9.72
CA LYS A 19 -11.34 -22.52 -8.96
C LYS A 19 -10.59 -21.44 -8.19
N GLY A 20 -10.05 -21.81 -7.04
CA GLY A 20 -9.12 -21.00 -6.25
C GLY A 20 -7.78 -21.70 -6.10
N ILE A 21 -6.78 -20.95 -5.66
CA ILE A 21 -5.46 -21.48 -5.23
C ILE A 21 -5.28 -21.20 -3.74
N ARG A 22 -4.60 -22.09 -3.03
CA ARG A 22 -4.18 -21.81 -1.65
C ARG A 22 -2.91 -20.97 -1.68
N ILE A 23 -2.96 -19.80 -1.06
CA ILE A 23 -1.81 -18.92 -0.85
C ILE A 23 -1.44 -18.98 0.63
N PRO A 24 -0.19 -19.37 0.98
CA PRO A 24 0.27 -19.36 2.37
C PRO A 24 0.23 -17.96 2.99
N GLU A 25 -0.07 -17.87 4.29
CA GLU A 25 -0.19 -16.60 5.03
C GLU A 25 1.06 -15.71 4.89
N HIS A 26 2.25 -16.30 4.99
CA HIS A 26 3.50 -15.55 4.86
C HIS A 26 3.66 -14.89 3.47
N ILE A 27 3.08 -15.47 2.41
CA ILE A 27 3.06 -14.89 1.06
C ILE A 27 2.06 -13.74 0.99
N LEU A 28 0.87 -13.91 1.57
CA LEU A 28 -0.14 -12.85 1.66
C LEU A 28 0.44 -11.61 2.35
N ILE A 29 1.11 -11.79 3.50
CA ILE A 29 1.74 -10.71 4.27
C ILE A 29 2.89 -10.07 3.46
N LYS A 30 3.81 -10.89 2.93
CA LYS A 30 5.00 -10.41 2.21
C LYS A 30 4.65 -9.51 1.02
N TYR A 31 3.60 -9.85 0.28
CA TYR A 31 3.18 -9.12 -0.92
C TYR A 31 1.96 -8.22 -0.69
N GLN A 32 1.54 -8.05 0.56
CA GLN A 32 0.42 -7.19 0.96
C GLN A 32 -0.87 -7.49 0.18
N LEU A 33 -1.12 -8.78 -0.07
CA LEU A 33 -2.34 -9.24 -0.71
C LEU A 33 -3.47 -9.21 0.32
N GLN A 34 -4.39 -8.26 0.15
CA GLN A 34 -5.54 -8.05 1.05
C GLN A 34 -6.85 -8.49 0.38
N GLU A 35 -7.94 -7.77 0.62
CA GLU A 35 -9.28 -8.10 0.12
C GLU A 35 -9.40 -8.00 -1.41
N GLN A 36 -8.67 -7.07 -2.02
CA GLN A 36 -8.70 -6.85 -3.47
C GLN A 36 -7.33 -7.07 -4.07
N ILE A 37 -7.29 -7.98 -5.04
CA ILE A 37 -6.09 -8.29 -5.82
C ILE A 37 -6.37 -8.04 -7.30
N ILE A 38 -5.31 -7.89 -8.07
CA ILE A 38 -5.35 -7.81 -9.53
C ILE A 38 -4.71 -9.09 -10.06
N ILE A 39 -5.39 -9.71 -11.04
CA ILE A 39 -4.90 -10.84 -11.81
C ILE A 39 -4.77 -10.36 -13.25
N GLU A 40 -3.55 -10.38 -13.79
CA GLU A 40 -3.24 -10.05 -15.17
C GLU A 40 -2.85 -11.32 -15.93
N GLU A 41 -3.43 -11.52 -17.11
CA GLU A 41 -3.01 -12.58 -18.03
C GLU A 41 -1.73 -12.15 -18.75
N VAL A 42 -0.71 -13.00 -18.72
CA VAL A 42 0.57 -12.81 -19.41
C VAL A 42 0.91 -14.07 -20.19
N ASP A 43 1.85 -13.97 -21.15
CA ASP A 43 2.15 -15.05 -22.11
C ASP A 43 2.39 -16.43 -21.47
N ASN A 44 2.96 -16.48 -20.27
CA ASN A 44 3.32 -17.72 -19.58
C ASN A 44 2.55 -17.93 -18.26
N GLY A 45 1.41 -17.26 -18.04
CA GLY A 45 0.56 -17.53 -16.89
C GLY A 45 -0.19 -16.31 -16.35
N LEU A 46 -0.33 -16.27 -15.04
CA LEU A 46 -1.07 -15.22 -14.33
C LEU A 46 -0.10 -14.45 -13.42
N LEU A 47 -0.13 -13.12 -13.52
CA LEU A 47 0.52 -12.23 -12.57
C LEU A 47 -0.51 -11.80 -11.52
N ILE A 48 -0.27 -12.18 -10.27
CA ILE A 48 -1.10 -11.78 -9.13
C ILE A 48 -0.37 -10.68 -8.37
N ARG A 49 -1.03 -9.54 -8.19
CA ARG A 49 -0.48 -8.41 -7.42
C ARG A 49 -1.54 -7.79 -6.52
N ALA A 50 -1.09 -7.14 -5.45
CA ALA A 50 -1.97 -6.31 -4.64
C ALA A 50 -2.59 -5.22 -5.52
N LYS A 51 -3.87 -4.92 -5.31
CA LYS A 51 -4.44 -3.73 -5.89
C LYS A 51 -3.78 -2.53 -5.21
N ASP A 52 -3.19 -1.62 -5.99
CA ASP A 52 -2.64 -0.38 -5.45
C ASP A 52 -3.76 0.41 -4.80
N THR A 53 -3.92 0.23 -3.49
CA THR A 53 -4.62 1.18 -2.67
C THR A 53 -3.63 2.33 -2.52
N LYS A 54 -3.78 3.36 -3.35
CA LYS A 54 -3.18 4.67 -3.07
C LYS A 54 -3.66 5.14 -1.69
N LYS A 55 -3.09 4.63 -0.61
CA LYS A 55 -2.89 5.45 0.57
C LYS A 55 -1.85 6.46 0.13
N LEU A 56 -2.23 7.73 0.17
CA LEU A 56 -1.43 8.89 -0.25
C LEU A 56 0.06 8.56 -0.11
N SER A 57 0.74 8.56 -1.25
CA SER A 57 2.20 8.59 -1.26
C SER A 57 2.62 9.68 -0.28
N TRP A 58 3.60 9.43 0.59
CA TRP A 58 4.16 10.45 1.47
C TRP A 58 4.43 11.80 0.77
N LYS A 59 4.64 11.76 -0.55
CA LYS A 59 4.79 12.91 -1.44
C LYS A 59 3.52 13.77 -1.56
N ASP A 60 2.33 13.16 -1.58
CA ASP A 60 1.05 13.87 -1.60
C ASP A 60 0.72 14.41 -0.19
N THR A 61 1.01 13.66 0.88
CA THR A 61 0.88 14.15 2.27
C THR A 61 1.80 15.35 2.53
N TYR A 62 3.05 15.32 2.04
CA TYR A 62 3.96 16.46 2.14
C TYR A 62 3.45 17.70 1.39
N LYS A 63 2.83 17.50 0.22
CA LYS A 63 2.28 18.60 -0.58
C LYS A 63 1.06 19.25 0.06
N GLU A 64 0.23 18.46 0.74
CA GLU A 64 -0.92 18.96 1.49
C GLU A 64 -0.49 19.63 2.80
N MET A 65 0.54 19.10 3.50
CA MET A 65 1.15 19.77 4.66
C MET A 65 1.83 21.10 4.28
N ALA A 66 2.49 21.18 3.12
CA ALA A 66 3.11 22.41 2.63
C ALA A 66 2.09 23.47 2.15
N LYS A 67 0.81 23.11 1.99
CA LYS A 67 -0.28 24.02 1.65
C LYS A 67 -1.00 24.57 2.87
N VAL A 68 -0.83 23.94 4.03
CA VAL A 68 -1.28 24.49 5.29
C VAL A 68 -0.25 25.55 5.68
N GLU A 69 -0.57 26.81 5.40
CA GLU A 69 0.07 27.92 6.11
C GLU A 69 -0.28 27.72 7.59
N GLU A 70 0.62 27.10 8.33
CA GLU A 70 0.54 27.08 9.78
C GLU A 70 0.69 28.53 10.24
N ASP A 71 -0.43 29.13 10.62
CA ASP A 71 -0.48 30.43 11.25
C ASP A 71 0.08 30.31 12.68
N TRP A 72 1.40 30.45 12.80
CA TRP A 72 2.11 30.45 14.07
C TRP A 72 1.99 31.79 14.84
N SER A 73 1.14 32.72 14.40
CA SER A 73 0.97 34.03 15.05
C SER A 73 0.43 33.97 16.48
N ASP A 74 -0.10 32.82 16.90
CA ASP A 74 -0.53 32.58 18.28
C ASP A 74 0.64 32.25 19.25
N TRP A 75 1.81 31.83 18.74
CA TRP A 75 2.98 31.52 19.57
C TRP A 75 3.74 32.78 20.02
N HIS A 76 3.62 33.88 19.29
CA HIS A 76 4.26 35.16 19.65
C HIS A 76 3.60 35.90 20.81
N LYS A 77 2.45 35.44 21.31
CA LYS A 77 1.72 36.10 22.41
C LYS A 77 2.31 35.87 23.80
N PHE A 78 3.41 35.12 23.91
CA PHE A 78 4.03 34.79 25.21
C PHE A 78 5.40 35.45 25.45
N ASP A 79 5.92 36.29 24.53
CA ASP A 79 7.25 36.92 24.69
C ASP A 79 7.21 38.35 25.25
N ASP A 80 6.03 38.98 25.37
CA ASP A 80 5.88 40.28 26.04
C ASP A 80 5.17 40.12 27.39
N SER A 81 5.91 39.60 28.38
CA SER A 81 5.58 39.86 29.79
C SER A 81 6.83 40.02 30.67
N HIS A 82 7.30 41.27 30.68
CA HIS A 82 7.90 41.99 31.81
C HIS A 82 9.40 41.76 32.11
N GLU A 83 10.25 42.60 31.50
CA GLU A 83 11.21 43.40 32.28
C GLU A 83 10.40 44.41 33.11
N ILE A 84 10.38 44.28 34.46
CA ILE A 84 10.89 45.24 35.47
C ILE A 84 11.17 44.46 36.76
#